data_AF-A0A7V9JAT0-F1
#
_entry.id   AF-A0A7V9JAT0-F1
#
_cell.length_a   1.000
_cell.length_b   1.000
_cell.length_c   1.000
_cell.angle_alpha   90.00
_cell.angle_beta   90.00
_cell.angle_gamma   90.00
#
_symmetry.space_group_name_H-M   'P 1'
#
loop_
_entity.id
_entity.type
_entity.pdbx_description
1 polymer ?
#
loop_
_entity_poly.entity_id
_entity_poly.type
_entity_poly.pdbx_seq_one_letter_code
_entity_poly.pdbx_strand_id
1 'polypeptide(L)' 'MRHHLLLVEVATSEDLESLSVIGRVAAAVEDRDTLELLGVLTKADALATGPKAWSPWREQLVTVLTQRVGRHLPDRVGR' A
#
# COMPACT_ATOMS: atom_id res chain seq x y z
N MET A 1 -10.97 10.07 -6.86
CA MET A 1 -10.33 9.22 -5.83
C MET A 1 -8.87 9.04 -6.20
N ARG A 2 -7.92 9.32 -5.30
CA ARG A 2 -6.48 9.16 -5.55
C ARG A 2 -6.03 7.82 -4.97
N HIS A 3 -6.18 6.74 -5.74
CA HIS A 3 -5.77 5.40 -5.28
C HIS A 3 -4.28 5.36 -4.87
N HIS A 4 -3.41 6.19 -5.48
CA HIS A 4 -1.99 6.33 -5.13
C HIS A 4 -1.71 6.83 -3.71
N LEU A 5 -2.70 7.41 -3.01
CA LEU A 5 -2.56 7.80 -1.60
C LEU A 5 -3.07 6.74 -0.62
N LEU A 6 -3.83 5.75 -1.10
CA LEU A 6 -4.48 4.74 -0.25
C LEU A 6 -3.50 4.08 0.71
N LEU A 7 -2.34 3.65 0.21
CA LEU A 7 -1.37 2.91 1.02
C LEU A 7 -0.76 3.77 2.11
N VAL A 8 -0.36 5.02 1.81
CA VAL A 8 0.27 5.89 2.81
C VAL A 8 -0.75 6.39 3.84
N GLU A 9 -1.99 6.69 3.43
CA GLU A 9 -3.07 7.12 4.33
C GLU A 9 -3.42 6.00 5.32
N VAL A 10 -3.68 4.79 4.81
CA VAL A 10 -3.98 3.63 5.66
C VAL A 10 -2.79 3.26 6.54
N ALA A 11 -1.59 3.20 5.96
CA ALA A 11 -0.38 2.79 6.69
C ALA A 11 -0.06 3.69 7.90
N THR A 12 -0.44 4.97 7.85
CA THR A 12 -0.11 5.97 8.89
C THR A 12 -1.26 6.28 9.85
N SER A 13 -2.49 5.90 9.51
CA SER A 13 -3.70 6.33 10.25
C SER A 13 -4.53 5.17 10.81
N GLU A 14 -4.23 3.93 10.44
CA GLU A 14 -5.03 2.76 10.78
C GLU A 14 -4.21 1.69 11.52
N ASP A 15 -4.93 0.79 12.20
CA ASP A 15 -4.32 -0.41 12.78
C ASP A 15 -4.01 -1.44 11.69
N LEU A 16 -2.71 -1.67 11.45
CA LEU A 16 -2.22 -2.58 10.42
C LEU A 16 -2.35 -4.06 10.78
N GLU A 17 -2.82 -4.40 11.99
CA GLU A 17 -3.14 -5.78 12.38
C GLU A 17 -4.63 -6.10 12.22
N SER A 18 -5.46 -5.08 12.01
CA SER A 18 -6.91 -5.25 11.84
C SER A 18 -7.25 -5.97 10.53
N LEU A 19 -7.91 -7.13 10.66
CA LEU A 19 -8.42 -7.89 9.50
C LEU A 19 -9.43 -7.07 8.67
N SER A 20 -10.15 -6.14 9.29
CA SER A 20 -11.07 -5.23 8.59
C SER A 20 -10.32 -4.27 7.67
N VAL A 21 -9.23 -3.67 8.17
CA VAL A 21 -8.35 -2.79 7.39
C VAL A 21 -7.71 -3.57 6.24
N ILE A 22 -7.15 -4.74 6.54
CA ILE A 22 -6.53 -5.62 5.55
C ILE A 22 -7.53 -6.00 4.45
N GLY A 23 -8.74 -6.43 4.83
CA GLY A 23 -9.79 -6.80 3.87
C GLY A 23 -10.24 -5.64 3.00
N ARG A 24 -10.40 -4.43 3.58
CA ARG A 24 -10.76 -3.22 2.83
C ARG A 24 -9.69 -2.84 1.80
N VAL A 25 -8.42 -2.90 2.17
CA VAL A 25 -7.33 -2.60 1.22
C VAL A 25 -7.23 -3.69 0.16
N ALA A 26 -7.32 -4.96 0.54
CA ALA A 26 -7.31 -6.08 -0.40
C ALA A 26 -8.41 -5.96 -1.46
N ALA A 27 -9.64 -5.62 -1.04
CA ALA A 27 -10.76 -5.42 -1.95
C ALA A 27 -10.56 -4.21 -2.90
N ALA A 28 -9.77 -3.22 -2.51
CA ALA A 28 -9.50 -2.04 -3.33
C ALA A 28 -8.37 -2.24 -4.36
N VAL A 29 -7.44 -3.17 -4.11
CA VAL A 29 -6.28 -3.43 -4.97
C VAL A 29 -6.41 -4.71 -5.81
N GLU A 30 -7.30 -5.63 -5.42
CA GLU A 30 -7.71 -6.84 -6.14
C GLU A 30 -6.65 -7.96 -6.27
N ASP A 31 -5.40 -7.63 -6.63
CA ASP A 31 -4.30 -8.59 -6.83
C ASP A 31 -2.93 -8.08 -6.33
N ARG A 32 -1.98 -9.03 -6.17
CA ARG A 32 -0.64 -8.74 -5.63
C ARG A 32 0.15 -7.76 -6.51
N ASP A 33 0.11 -7.93 -7.83
CA ASP A 33 0.87 -7.08 -8.76
C ASP A 33 0.44 -5.62 -8.65
N THR A 34 -0.88 -5.40 -8.55
CA THR A 34 -1.49 -4.08 -8.40
C THR A 34 -1.09 -3.45 -7.07
N LEU A 35 -1.09 -4.23 -5.98
CA LEU A 35 -0.63 -3.76 -4.67
C LEU A 35 0.85 -3.33 -4.69
N GLU A 36 1.72 -4.13 -5.31
CA GLU A 36 3.15 -3.82 -5.42
C GLU A 36 3.40 -2.57 -6.26
N LEU A 37 2.74 -2.48 -7.43
CA LEU A 37 2.81 -1.31 -8.29
C LEU A 37 2.33 -0.05 -7.58
N LEU A 38 1.24 -0.17 -6.82
CA LEU A 38 0.70 0.94 -6.03
C LEU A 38 1.69 1.39 -4.96
N GLY A 39 2.39 0.47 -4.29
CA GLY A 39 3.42 0.79 -3.31
C GLY A 39 4.60 1.58 -3.91
N VAL A 40 5.07 1.16 -5.09
CA VAL A 40 6.11 1.89 -5.82
C VAL A 40 5.62 3.27 -6.24
N LEU A 41 4.39 3.38 -6.76
CA LEU A 41 3.79 4.65 -7.16
C LEU A 41 3.65 5.61 -5.97
N THR A 42 3.16 5.13 -4.82
CA THR A 42 3.04 5.93 -3.60
C THR A 42 4.40 6.51 -3.16
N LYS A 43 5.48 5.69 -3.20
CA LYS A 43 6.83 6.16 -2.88
C LYS A 43 7.34 7.19 -3.90
N ALA A 44 7.13 6.92 -5.19
CA ALA A 44 7.54 7.82 -6.26
C ALA A 44 6.85 9.19 -6.17
N ASP A 45 5.53 9.20 -5.93
CA ASP A 45 4.74 10.43 -5.76
C ASP A 45 5.22 11.23 -4.55
N ALA A 46 5.47 10.57 -3.42
CA ALA A 46 6.01 11.24 -2.23
C ALA A 46 7.36 11.89 -2.55
N LEU A 47 8.30 11.16 -3.15
CA LEU A 47 9.62 11.68 -3.51
C LEU A 47 9.56 12.82 -4.53
N ALA A 48 8.60 12.79 -5.46
CA ALA A 48 8.38 13.86 -6.44
C ALA A 48 7.94 15.18 -5.80
N THR A 49 7.24 15.13 -4.66
CA THR A 49 6.93 16.35 -3.87
C THR A 49 8.13 16.88 -3.07
N GLY A 50 9.18 16.07 -2.91
CA GLY A 50 10.45 16.44 -2.30
C GLY A 50 11.08 15.28 -1.51
N PRO A 51 12.42 15.22 -1.40
CA PRO A 51 13.13 14.09 -0.79
C PRO A 51 12.81 13.88 0.71
N LYS A 52 12.27 14.90 1.39
CA LYS A 52 11.85 14.82 2.80
C LYS A 52 10.43 14.30 3.00
N ALA A 53 9.63 14.18 1.94
CA ALA A 53 8.24 13.72 2.03
C ALA A 53 8.13 12.20 2.21
N TRP A 54 9.22 11.46 2.00
CA TRP A 54 9.31 10.03 2.30
C TRP A 54 10.33 9.80 3.43
N SER A 55 9.92 9.12 4.50
CA SER A 55 10.77 8.82 5.64
C SER A 55 10.95 7.30 5.81
N PRO A 56 12.03 6.85 6.47
CA PRO A 56 12.22 5.42 6.77
C PRO A 56 11.04 4.80 7.54
N TRP A 57 10.40 5.58 8.41
CA TRP A 57 9.21 5.13 9.14
C TRP A 57 8.01 4.90 8.21
N ARG A 58 7.74 5.82 7.26
CA ARG A 58 6.69 5.61 6.25
C ARG A 58 6.98 4.40 5.36
N GLU A 59 8.25 4.19 5.01
CA GLU A 59 8.68 3.00 4.26
C GLU A 59 8.37 1.71 5.01
N GLN A 60 8.66 1.66 6.32
CA GLN A 60 8.34 0.50 7.14
C GLN A 60 6.82 0.25 7.21
N LEU A 61 6.02 1.29 7.45
CA LEU A 61 4.57 1.15 7.56
C LEU A 61 3.93 0.65 6.26
N VAL A 62 4.31 1.23 5.12
CA VAL A 62 3.80 0.82 3.81
C VAL A 62 4.27 -0.59 3.45
N THR A 63 5.50 -0.95 3.79
CA THR A 63 6.01 -2.32 3.61
C THR A 63 5.21 -3.33 4.43
N VAL A 64 4.96 -3.04 5.71
CA VAL A 64 4.18 -3.90 6.61
C VAL A 64 2.76 -4.08 6.11
N LEU A 65 2.08 -2.99 5.71
CA LEU A 65 0.74 -3.04 5.13
C LEU A 65 0.72 -3.90 3.86
N THR A 66 1.66 -3.65 2.95
CA THR A 66 1.78 -4.39 1.67
C THR A 66 2.00 -5.88 1.90
N GLN A 67 2.89 -6.25 2.81
CA GLN A 67 3.14 -7.66 3.15
C GLN A 67 1.92 -8.35 3.75
N ARG A 68 1.17 -7.66 4.62
CA ARG A 68 -0.03 -8.24 5.24
C ARG A 68 -1.16 -8.40 4.23
N VAL A 69 -1.48 -7.35 3.49
CA VAL A 69 -2.52 -7.37 2.45
C VAL A 69 -2.18 -8.40 1.38
N GLY A 70 -0.93 -8.44 0.91
CA GLY A 70 -0.49 -9.37 -0.12
C GLY A 70 -0.71 -10.85 0.25
N ARG A 71 -0.70 -11.23 1.54
CA ARG A 71 -0.99 -12.63 1.95
C ARG A 71 -2.42 -13.06 1.65
N HIS A 72 -3.34 -12.12 1.43
CA HIS A 72 -4.75 -12.38 1.15
C HIS A 72 -5.12 -12.18 -0.32
N LEU A 73 -4.15 -11.79 -1.16
CA LEU A 73 -4.39 -11.51 -2.56
C LEU A 73 -3.92 -12.66 -3.44
N PRO A 74 -4.67 -12.96 -4.52
CA PRO A 74 -4.18 -13.82 -5.56
C PRO A 74 -3.03 -13.13 -6.31
N ASP A 75 -2.13 -13.93 -6.86
CA ASP A 75 -1.25 -13.44 -7.92
C ASP A 75 -2.12 -13.16 -9.16
N ARG A 76 -1.76 -12.14 -9.94
CA ARG A 76 -2.54 -11.76 -11.12
C ARG A 76 -2.50 -12.88 -12.15
N VAL A 77 -3.63 -13.57 -12.33
CA VAL A 77 -3.76 -14.60 -13.36
C VAL A 77 -3.65 -13.93 -14.73
N GLY A 78 -2.79 -14.50 -15.58
CA GLY A 78 -2.28 -13.88 -16.80
C GLY A 78 -3.31 -13.27 -17.75
N ARG A 79 -2.83 -12.25 -18.46
CA ARG A 79 -3.46 -11.66 -19.64
C ARG A 79 -3.43 -12.62 -20.82
#